data_AF-A0A9E2Z7V7-F1
#
_entry.id   AF-A0A9E2Z7V7-F1
#
_cell.length_a   1.000
_cell.length_b   1.000
_cell.length_c   1.000
_cell.angle_alpha   90.00
_cell.angle_beta   90.00
_cell.angle_gamma   90.00
#
_symmetry.space_group_name_H-M   'P 1'
#
loop_
_entity.id
_entity.type
_entity.pdbx_description
1 polymer ?
#
loop_
_entity_poly.entity_id
_entity_poly.type
_entity_poly.pdbx_seq_one_letter_code
_entity_poly.pdbx_strand_id
1 'polypeptide(L)'
;VDMDQFIDAVVATCDHVGATLRNRKKILLSFDEWNVWYAKRFAGHENLEAARTPRLIEDNYHVTDAVVVGSLLITLLRHADRVGVACQAQLANVIAPILTEPDGGACRQTIFFPFAHAARYARGRVLRVEPSSPHYDTARFGDVPLLTAVATQDGDDVTVFAVNRCTNEPLGLTASLRALPGHEVVEHLTLAEADRSLTNTVEQPDRVRPRTVPGASVVDDELTAELPALSWNVIRLRRRRP
;
A
#
# COMPACT_ATOMS: atom_id res chain seq x y z
N VAL A 1 -5.68 -0.54 10.29
CA VAL A 1 -6.55 -0.60 11.48
C VAL A 1 -7.47 -1.80 11.35
N ASP A 2 -8.49 -1.78 10.48
CA ASP A 2 -9.41 -2.93 10.29
C ASP A 2 -8.66 -4.19 9.81
N MET A 3 -7.82 -4.05 8.77
CA MET A 3 -7.06 -5.17 8.21
C MET A 3 -6.02 -5.74 9.19
N ASP A 4 -5.38 -4.91 10.02
CA ASP A 4 -4.46 -5.38 11.06
C ASP A 4 -5.19 -6.30 12.05
N GLN A 5 -6.33 -5.82 12.57
CA GLN A 5 -7.16 -6.57 13.52
C GLN A 5 -7.71 -7.86 12.91
N PHE A 6 -8.09 -7.82 11.63
CA PHE A 6 -8.54 -9.00 10.90
C PHE A 6 -7.44 -10.06 10.81
N ILE A 7 -6.22 -9.68 10.42
CA ILE A 7 -5.09 -10.61 10.34
C ILE A 7 -4.77 -11.19 11.72
N ASP A 8 -4.71 -10.35 12.75
CA ASP A 8 -4.42 -10.78 14.13
C ASP A 8 -5.46 -11.80 14.64
N ALA A 9 -6.74 -11.57 14.37
CA ALA A 9 -7.81 -12.48 14.77
C ALA A 9 -7.70 -13.86 14.07
N VAL A 10 -7.39 -13.86 12.77
CA VAL A 10 -7.19 -15.10 12.00
C VAL A 10 -5.93 -15.84 12.50
N VAL A 11 -4.84 -15.12 12.73
CA VAL A 11 -3.60 -15.65 13.31
C VAL A 11 -3.85 -16.30 14.68
N ALA A 12 -4.57 -15.61 15.56
CA ALA A 12 -4.93 -16.12 16.89
C ALA A 12 -5.76 -17.40 16.79
N THR A 13 -6.69 -17.47 15.82
CA THR A 13 -7.50 -18.66 15.56
C THR A 13 -6.63 -19.84 15.11
N CYS A 14 -5.71 -19.63 14.16
CA CYS A 14 -4.77 -20.66 13.72
C CYS A 14 -3.90 -21.18 14.87
N ASP A 15 -3.41 -20.27 15.72
CA ASP A 15 -2.54 -20.61 16.84
C ASP A 15 -3.29 -21.36 17.95
N HIS A 16 -4.55 -21.00 18.19
CA HIS A 16 -5.44 -21.73 19.09
C HIS A 16 -5.66 -23.18 18.63
N VAL A 17 -5.90 -23.41 17.34
CA VAL A 17 -6.03 -24.75 16.76
C VAL A 17 -4.71 -25.52 16.90
N GLY A 18 -3.58 -24.88 16.61
CA GLY A 18 -2.25 -25.47 16.80
C GLY A 18 -2.01 -25.94 18.23
N ALA A 19 -2.38 -25.13 19.23
CA ALA A 19 -2.29 -25.47 20.65
C ALA A 19 -3.21 -26.64 21.03
N THR A 20 -4.46 -26.62 20.56
CA THR A 20 -5.46 -27.69 20.81
C THR A 20 -4.99 -29.04 20.28
N LEU A 21 -4.39 -29.05 19.08
CA LEU A 21 -3.83 -30.24 18.45
C LEU A 21 -2.42 -30.60 18.96
N ARG A 22 -1.84 -29.80 19.86
CA ARG A 22 -0.44 -29.91 20.32
C ARG A 22 0.56 -29.97 19.15
N ASN A 23 0.23 -29.30 18.05
CA ASN A 23 1.03 -29.29 16.84
C ASN A 23 1.92 -28.03 16.81
N ARG A 24 3.21 -28.21 16.54
CA ARG A 24 4.18 -27.10 16.45
C ARG A 24 4.14 -26.38 15.11
N LYS A 25 3.48 -26.93 14.09
CA LYS A 25 3.32 -26.29 12.77
C LYS A 25 2.53 -24.98 12.93
N LYS A 26 3.11 -23.89 12.45
CA LYS A 26 2.41 -22.61 12.29
C LYS A 26 1.74 -22.55 10.93
N ILE A 27 0.44 -22.30 10.92
CA ILE A 27 -0.32 -22.08 9.68
C ILE A 27 -0.07 -20.65 9.22
N LEU A 28 0.42 -20.52 7.98
CA LEU A 28 0.53 -19.26 7.28
C LEU A 28 -0.81 -18.93 6.61
N LEU A 29 -1.08 -17.64 6.49
CA LEU A 29 -2.27 -17.09 5.88
C LEU A 29 -2.02 -16.86 4.39
N SER A 30 -3.05 -17.18 3.60
CA SER A 30 -3.19 -16.75 2.22
C SER A 30 -4.26 -15.66 2.20
N PHE A 31 -3.85 -14.42 1.94
CA PHE A 31 -4.76 -13.28 1.77
C PHE A 31 -5.10 -13.15 0.28
N ASP A 32 -5.84 -14.12 -0.24
CA ASP A 32 -6.05 -14.36 -1.67
C ASP A 32 -7.09 -13.45 -2.34
N GLU A 33 -7.82 -12.64 -1.56
CA GLU A 33 -8.61 -11.55 -2.10
C GLU A 33 -8.51 -10.30 -1.22
N TRP A 34 -7.91 -9.24 -1.76
CA TRP A 34 -7.94 -7.91 -1.17
C TRP A 34 -7.88 -6.84 -2.25
N ASN A 35 -8.70 -5.78 -2.12
CA ASN A 35 -8.59 -4.55 -2.89
C ASN A 35 -9.56 -3.49 -2.35
N VAL A 36 -9.56 -2.31 -2.96
CA VAL A 36 -10.70 -1.39 -2.91
C VAL A 36 -11.77 -1.87 -3.90
N TRP A 37 -13.00 -2.04 -3.42
CA TRP A 37 -14.14 -2.36 -4.27
C TRP A 37 -15.37 -1.59 -3.79
N TYR A 38 -15.99 -0.83 -4.69
CA TYR A 38 -17.24 -0.12 -4.43
C TYR A 38 -18.43 -1.07 -4.56
N ALA A 39 -18.52 -2.09 -3.69
CA ALA A 39 -19.50 -3.18 -3.77
C ALA A 39 -20.97 -2.73 -3.92
N LYS A 40 -21.32 -1.56 -3.37
CA LYS A 40 -22.67 -0.97 -3.52
C LYS A 40 -23.05 -0.60 -4.96
N ARG A 41 -22.07 -0.46 -5.87
CA ARG A 41 -22.30 -0.21 -7.31
C ARG A 41 -22.62 -1.48 -8.09
N PHE A 42 -22.37 -2.65 -7.52
CA PHE A 42 -22.65 -3.91 -8.18
C PHE A 42 -24.17 -4.16 -8.19
N ALA A 43 -24.76 -4.33 -9.37
CA ALA A 43 -26.19 -4.51 -9.56
C ALA A 43 -26.75 -5.81 -8.95
N GLY A 44 -25.88 -6.72 -8.51
CA GLY A 44 -26.24 -8.03 -7.99
C GLY A 44 -26.29 -9.08 -9.11
N HIS A 45 -25.97 -10.31 -8.73
CA HIS A 45 -25.83 -11.46 -9.62
C HIS A 45 -27.11 -11.77 -10.43
N GLU A 46 -28.29 -11.47 -9.85
CA GLU A 46 -29.59 -11.71 -10.47
C GLU A 46 -29.93 -10.70 -11.57
N ASN A 47 -29.26 -9.53 -11.59
CA ASN A 47 -29.52 -8.44 -12.53
C ASN A 47 -28.45 -8.34 -13.63
N LEU A 48 -27.62 -9.37 -13.80
CA LEU A 48 -26.58 -9.37 -14.81
C LEU A 48 -27.15 -9.69 -16.20
N GLU A 49 -26.73 -8.91 -17.19
CA GLU A 49 -27.03 -9.20 -18.58
C GLU A 49 -26.36 -10.52 -19.01
N ALA A 50 -27.10 -11.35 -19.73
CA ALA A 50 -26.58 -12.58 -20.34
C ALA A 50 -25.72 -12.25 -21.58
N ALA A 51 -24.55 -11.66 -21.35
CA ALA A 51 -23.55 -11.36 -22.37
C ALA A 51 -22.31 -12.24 -22.21
N ARG A 52 -21.52 -12.42 -23.28
CA ARG A 52 -20.30 -13.26 -23.26
C ARG A 52 -19.17 -12.64 -22.43
N THR A 53 -19.01 -11.33 -22.50
CA THR A 53 -17.97 -10.55 -21.78
C THR A 53 -18.55 -9.19 -21.35
N PRO A 54 -19.55 -9.17 -20.45
CA PRO A 54 -20.09 -7.93 -19.94
C PRO A 54 -19.02 -7.18 -19.13
N ARG A 55 -19.09 -5.84 -19.13
CA ARG A 55 -18.30 -5.02 -18.22
C ARG A 55 -18.85 -5.20 -16.80
N LEU A 56 -18.10 -5.89 -15.95
CA LEU A 56 -18.49 -6.19 -14.58
C LEU A 56 -17.46 -5.64 -13.62
N ILE A 57 -17.95 -4.85 -12.64
CA ILE A 57 -17.14 -4.28 -11.56
C ILE A 57 -15.82 -3.64 -12.05
N GLU A 58 -15.88 -2.96 -13.19
CA GLU A 58 -14.77 -2.15 -13.74
C GLU A 58 -14.70 -0.81 -13.02
N ASP A 59 -14.28 -0.85 -11.75
CA ASP A 59 -14.14 0.35 -10.93
C ASP A 59 -12.99 1.24 -11.44
N ASN A 60 -13.26 2.55 -11.53
CA ASN A 60 -12.25 3.58 -11.81
C ASN A 60 -11.69 4.12 -10.49
N TYR A 61 -10.38 4.00 -10.31
CA TYR A 61 -9.72 4.34 -9.05
C TYR A 61 -9.08 5.73 -9.07
N HIS A 62 -9.31 6.49 -8.01
CA HIS A 62 -8.71 7.81 -7.78
C HIS A 62 -7.57 7.78 -6.73
N VAL A 63 -6.93 8.92 -6.49
CA VAL A 63 -5.76 9.01 -5.58
C VAL A 63 -6.03 8.47 -4.18
N THR A 64 -7.23 8.67 -3.63
CA THR A 64 -7.59 8.14 -2.30
C THR A 64 -7.53 6.61 -2.28
N ASP A 65 -7.94 5.95 -3.37
CA ASP A 65 -7.92 4.48 -3.47
C ASP A 65 -6.48 3.98 -3.54
N ALA A 66 -5.60 4.66 -4.28
CA ALA A 66 -4.18 4.33 -4.31
C ALA A 66 -3.53 4.45 -2.91
N VAL A 67 -3.90 5.47 -2.14
CA VAL A 67 -3.43 5.65 -0.75
C VAL A 67 -3.96 4.56 0.18
N VAL A 68 -5.22 4.13 -0.01
CA VAL A 68 -5.78 2.98 0.71
C VAL A 68 -5.04 1.70 0.34
N VAL A 69 -4.87 1.39 -0.95
CA VAL A 69 -4.10 0.22 -1.43
C VAL A 69 -2.67 0.23 -0.88
N GLY A 70 -2.01 1.39 -0.87
CA GLY A 70 -0.71 1.56 -0.22
C GLY A 70 -0.72 1.23 1.26
N SER A 71 -1.76 1.65 2.00
CA SER A 71 -1.94 1.31 3.41
C SER A 71 -2.18 -0.19 3.64
N LEU A 72 -2.94 -0.85 2.76
CA LEU A 72 -3.17 -2.30 2.81
C LEU A 72 -1.88 -3.07 2.54
N LEU A 73 -1.07 -2.64 1.55
CA LEU A 73 0.25 -3.21 1.28
C LEU A 73 1.21 -3.06 2.47
N ILE A 74 1.22 -1.90 3.12
CA ILE A 74 2.00 -1.67 4.35
C ILE A 74 1.56 -2.66 5.44
N THR A 75 0.24 -2.87 5.59
CA THR A 75 -0.32 -3.83 6.55
C THR A 75 0.15 -5.25 6.24
N LEU A 76 0.01 -5.70 4.99
CA LEU A 76 0.47 -7.02 4.55
C LEU A 76 1.97 -7.24 4.82
N LEU A 77 2.80 -6.23 4.54
CA LEU A 77 4.24 -6.30 4.81
C LEU A 77 4.54 -6.39 6.31
N ARG A 78 3.84 -5.64 7.16
CA ARG A 78 4.02 -5.72 8.63
C ARG A 78 3.67 -7.09 9.20
N HIS A 79 2.79 -7.83 8.54
CA HIS A 79 2.36 -9.19 8.90
C HIS A 79 3.01 -10.29 8.04
N ALA A 80 4.12 -10.00 7.35
CA ALA A 80 4.79 -10.96 6.46
C ALA A 80 5.37 -12.18 7.19
N ASP A 81 5.42 -12.18 8.52
CA ASP A 81 5.76 -13.34 9.34
C ASP A 81 4.64 -14.40 9.37
N ARG A 82 3.39 -14.00 9.08
CA ARG A 82 2.22 -14.88 9.07
C ARG A 82 1.46 -14.90 7.75
N VAL A 83 1.49 -13.84 6.96
CA VAL A 83 0.90 -13.79 5.62
C VAL A 83 1.95 -14.26 4.61
N GLY A 84 1.81 -15.51 4.15
CA GLY A 84 2.75 -16.13 3.22
C GLY A 84 2.40 -15.87 1.74
N VAL A 85 1.13 -15.61 1.44
CA VAL A 85 0.62 -15.33 0.10
C VAL A 85 -0.40 -14.19 0.20
N ALA A 86 -0.39 -13.27 -0.75
CA ALA A 86 -1.43 -12.26 -0.89
C ALA A 86 -1.71 -11.99 -2.38
N CYS A 87 -2.98 -11.93 -2.77
CA CYS A 87 -3.40 -11.72 -4.15
C CYS A 87 -4.34 -10.51 -4.22
N GLN A 88 -3.92 -9.46 -4.93
CA GLN A 88 -4.79 -8.31 -5.16
C GLN A 88 -5.90 -8.72 -6.13
N ALA A 89 -7.15 -8.56 -5.69
CA ALA A 89 -8.33 -8.93 -6.47
C ALA A 89 -8.81 -7.72 -7.28
N GLN A 90 -8.72 -7.68 -8.61
CA GLN A 90 -8.08 -8.65 -9.51
C GLN A 90 -6.99 -7.96 -10.35
N LEU A 91 -6.49 -8.63 -11.39
CA LEU A 91 -5.32 -8.16 -12.14
C LEU A 91 -5.67 -7.22 -13.31
N ALA A 92 -6.75 -7.51 -14.05
CA ALA A 92 -7.13 -6.75 -15.24
C ALA A 92 -8.65 -6.55 -15.35
N ASN A 93 -9.07 -5.33 -15.68
CA ASN A 93 -10.45 -4.81 -15.81
C ASN A 93 -11.31 -4.91 -14.54
N VAL A 94 -11.54 -6.12 -14.05
CA VAL A 94 -12.37 -6.44 -12.88
C VAL A 94 -11.68 -5.97 -11.61
N ILE A 95 -12.15 -4.87 -11.00
CA ILE A 95 -11.56 -4.22 -9.81
C ILE A 95 -10.02 -4.26 -9.84
N ALA A 96 -9.44 -3.72 -10.92
CA ALA A 96 -8.06 -4.05 -11.29
C ALA A 96 -7.13 -2.84 -11.37
N PRO A 97 -5.81 -3.02 -11.12
CA PRO A 97 -4.81 -1.99 -11.38
C PRO A 97 -4.55 -1.77 -12.89
N ILE A 98 -4.94 -2.70 -13.75
CA ILE A 98 -4.75 -2.61 -15.20
C ILE A 98 -6.13 -2.58 -15.86
N LEU A 99 -6.36 -1.59 -16.72
CA LEU A 99 -7.54 -1.49 -17.58
C LEU A 99 -7.12 -1.73 -19.04
N THR A 100 -7.95 -2.42 -19.80
CA THR A 100 -7.75 -2.69 -21.23
C THR A 100 -9.07 -2.50 -21.99
N GLU A 101 -8.99 -2.03 -23.22
CA GLU A 101 -10.14 -1.86 -24.10
C GLU A 101 -10.16 -2.93 -25.22
N PRO A 102 -11.34 -3.43 -25.67
CA PRO A 102 -11.43 -4.48 -26.68
C PRO A 102 -10.72 -4.14 -28.00
N ASP A 103 -10.77 -2.88 -28.42
CA ASP A 103 -10.21 -2.40 -29.68
C ASP A 103 -8.75 -1.90 -29.54
N GLY A 104 -8.13 -2.20 -28.40
CA GLY A 104 -6.75 -1.83 -28.08
C GLY A 104 -6.65 -0.63 -27.14
N GLY A 105 -5.49 -0.53 -26.50
CA GLY A 105 -5.25 0.43 -25.43
C GLY A 105 -5.24 -0.25 -24.06
N ALA A 106 -4.30 0.18 -23.23
CA ALA A 106 -4.17 -0.28 -21.86
C ALA A 106 -3.77 0.89 -20.97
N CYS A 107 -4.31 0.93 -19.77
CA CYS A 107 -4.08 1.98 -18.81
C CYS A 107 -3.71 1.39 -17.45
N ARG A 108 -2.77 2.06 -16.77
CA ARG A 108 -2.44 1.81 -15.37
C ARG A 108 -3.36 2.67 -14.52
N GLN A 109 -4.28 2.04 -13.79
CA GLN A 109 -5.09 2.74 -12.81
C GLN A 109 -4.23 3.27 -11.66
N THR A 110 -4.75 4.20 -10.87
CA THR A 110 -4.01 4.82 -9.76
C THR A 110 -3.47 3.79 -8.75
N ILE A 111 -4.23 2.74 -8.47
CA ILE A 111 -3.83 1.64 -7.57
C ILE A 111 -2.70 0.76 -8.12
N PHE A 112 -2.36 0.87 -9.41
CA PHE A 112 -1.22 0.16 -10.02
C PHE A 112 0.10 0.55 -9.35
N PHE A 113 0.29 1.84 -9.08
CA PHE A 113 1.60 2.35 -8.71
C PHE A 113 2.06 1.93 -7.31
N PRO A 114 1.22 1.99 -6.24
CA PRO A 114 1.59 1.43 -4.94
C PRO A 114 1.95 -0.05 -5.03
N PHE A 115 1.16 -0.85 -5.75
CA PHE A 115 1.45 -2.27 -5.96
C PHE A 115 2.76 -2.48 -6.70
N ALA A 116 2.99 -1.80 -7.82
CA ALA A 116 4.22 -1.90 -8.59
C ALA A 116 5.45 -1.48 -7.79
N HIS A 117 5.34 -0.44 -6.95
CA HIS A 117 6.42 -0.02 -6.06
C HIS A 117 6.73 -1.06 -4.98
N ALA A 118 5.72 -1.56 -4.26
CA ALA A 118 5.91 -2.61 -3.26
C ALA A 118 6.48 -3.88 -3.92
N ALA A 119 5.88 -4.30 -5.03
CA ALA A 119 6.33 -5.44 -5.81
C ALA A 119 7.73 -5.26 -6.39
N ARG A 120 8.29 -4.05 -6.50
CA ARG A 120 9.66 -3.82 -6.97
C ARG A 120 10.65 -3.67 -5.82
N TYR A 121 10.29 -2.92 -4.78
CA TYR A 121 11.24 -2.43 -3.76
C TYR A 121 11.07 -3.07 -2.38
N ALA A 122 9.94 -3.72 -2.09
CA ALA A 122 9.75 -4.49 -0.86
C ALA A 122 10.42 -5.86 -1.02
N ARG A 123 11.74 -5.89 -0.80
CA ARG A 123 12.58 -7.08 -0.93
C ARG A 123 13.35 -7.35 0.37
N GLY A 124 13.84 -8.58 0.47
CA GLY A 124 14.60 -9.04 1.64
C GLY A 124 13.73 -9.16 2.88
N ARG A 125 14.11 -8.46 3.94
CA ARG A 125 13.49 -8.58 5.27
C ARG A 125 12.66 -7.34 5.59
N VAL A 126 11.47 -7.55 6.14
CA VAL A 126 10.70 -6.48 6.75
C VAL A 126 11.36 -6.09 8.08
N LEU A 127 11.60 -4.80 8.27
CA LEU A 127 12.11 -4.24 9.51
C LEU A 127 10.94 -3.87 10.41
N ARG A 128 11.08 -4.16 11.70
CA ARG A 128 10.13 -3.67 12.71
C ARG A 128 10.35 -2.18 12.90
N VAL A 129 9.35 -1.39 12.52
CA VAL A 129 9.29 0.05 12.74
C VAL A 129 8.12 0.37 13.67
N GLU A 130 8.27 1.42 14.47
CA GLU A 130 7.26 1.90 15.41
C GLU A 130 6.86 3.33 15.04
N PRO A 131 6.00 3.52 14.01
CA PRO A 131 5.59 4.85 13.59
C PRO A 131 4.76 5.52 14.70
N SER A 132 5.09 6.77 15.00
CA SER A 132 4.32 7.65 15.88
C SER A 132 3.93 8.90 15.10
N SER A 133 2.67 9.31 15.19
CA SER A 133 2.15 10.47 14.47
C SER A 133 0.99 11.10 15.22
N PRO A 134 0.55 12.31 14.84
CA PRO A 134 -0.77 12.79 15.22
C PRO A 134 -1.84 11.83 14.74
N HIS A 135 -3.00 11.91 15.36
CA HIS A 135 -4.16 11.09 15.07
C HIS A 135 -5.33 11.95 14.61
N TYR A 136 -6.30 11.31 13.97
CA TYR A 136 -7.58 11.92 13.64
C TYR A 136 -8.71 10.97 14.01
N ASP A 137 -9.83 11.54 14.43
CA ASP A 137 -11.00 10.77 14.78
C ASP A 137 -11.76 10.31 13.52
N THR A 138 -12.27 9.09 13.58
CA THR A 138 -13.06 8.47 12.52
C THR A 138 -14.34 7.90 13.12
N ALA A 139 -15.46 8.10 12.43
CA ALA A 139 -16.76 7.63 12.92
C ALA A 139 -16.84 6.11 13.16
N ARG A 140 -16.04 5.31 12.42
CA ARG A 140 -16.06 3.84 12.51
C ARG A 140 -14.94 3.25 13.37
N PHE A 141 -13.75 3.85 13.36
CA PHE A 141 -12.56 3.27 13.98
C PHE A 141 -12.03 4.09 15.16
N GLY A 142 -12.69 5.20 15.50
CA GLY A 142 -12.22 6.14 16.51
C GLY A 142 -10.91 6.79 16.07
N ASP A 143 -10.00 6.93 17.03
CA ASP A 143 -8.70 7.59 16.86
C ASP A 143 -7.73 6.75 16.01
N VAL A 144 -7.33 7.30 14.86
CA VAL A 144 -6.47 6.61 13.88
C VAL A 144 -5.22 7.44 13.59
N PRO A 145 -4.01 6.85 13.58
CA PRO A 145 -2.79 7.58 13.24
C PRO A 145 -2.80 8.06 11.78
N LEU A 146 -2.33 9.29 11.57
CA LEU A 146 -2.14 9.88 10.25
C LEU A 146 -1.07 9.17 9.43
N LEU A 147 -0.01 8.67 10.09
CA LEU A 147 1.07 7.92 9.45
C LEU A 147 0.81 6.41 9.53
N THR A 148 1.02 5.73 8.42
CA THR A 148 1.35 4.30 8.44
C THR A 148 2.60 4.08 7.61
N ALA A 149 3.51 3.25 8.12
CA ALA A 149 4.80 3.03 7.47
C ALA A 149 5.32 1.61 7.72
N VAL A 150 6.16 1.15 6.80
CA VAL A 150 6.98 -0.05 6.94
C VAL A 150 8.32 0.17 6.24
N ALA A 151 9.38 -0.49 6.71
CA ALA A 151 10.67 -0.49 6.04
C ALA A 151 11.06 -1.92 5.65
N THR A 152 11.71 -2.08 4.50
CA THR A 152 12.30 -3.34 4.07
C THR A 152 13.78 -3.16 3.77
N GLN A 153 14.58 -4.19 4.06
CA GLN A 153 16.01 -4.20 3.81
C GLN A 153 16.38 -5.38 2.91
N ASP A 154 17.04 -5.08 1.79
CA ASP A 154 17.62 -6.05 0.86
C ASP A 154 19.11 -5.78 0.70
N GLY A 155 19.94 -6.58 1.39
CA GLY A 155 21.37 -6.27 1.55
C GLY A 155 21.58 -4.92 2.23
N ASP A 156 22.24 -4.00 1.52
CA ASP A 156 22.54 -2.63 1.96
C ASP A 156 21.53 -1.58 1.45
N ASP A 157 20.53 -2.00 0.66
CA ASP A 157 19.46 -1.12 0.20
C ASP A 157 18.27 -1.21 1.19
N VAL A 158 17.75 -0.04 1.60
CA VAL A 158 16.59 0.06 2.50
C VAL A 158 15.51 0.86 1.80
N THR A 159 14.27 0.39 1.85
CA THR A 159 13.12 1.13 1.32
C THR A 159 12.11 1.38 2.44
N VAL A 160 11.76 2.64 2.64
CA VAL A 160 10.68 3.08 3.54
C VAL A 160 9.44 3.37 2.70
N PHE A 161 8.36 2.66 2.99
CA PHE A 161 7.03 2.94 2.46
C PHE A 161 6.24 3.68 3.52
N ALA A 162 5.66 4.82 3.16
CA ALA A 162 4.90 5.64 4.09
C ALA A 162 3.65 6.21 3.43
N VAL A 163 2.55 6.24 4.19
CA VAL A 163 1.31 6.90 3.80
C VAL A 163 1.00 8.02 4.78
N ASN A 164 0.72 9.21 4.24
CA ASN A 164 0.05 10.27 4.97
C ASN A 164 -1.46 10.20 4.69
N ARG A 165 -2.25 9.91 5.71
CA ARG A 165 -3.73 9.86 5.63
C ARG A 165 -4.39 11.22 5.80
N CYS A 166 -3.64 12.24 6.23
CA CYS A 166 -4.17 13.59 6.39
C CYS A 166 -4.67 14.12 5.05
N THR A 167 -5.90 14.60 4.98
CA THR A 167 -6.53 14.93 3.69
C THR A 167 -6.22 16.32 3.18
N ASN A 168 -5.60 17.17 4.00
CA ASN A 168 -5.42 18.60 3.75
C ASN A 168 -4.03 19.14 4.14
N GLU A 169 -3.30 18.46 5.04
CA GLU A 169 -2.00 18.94 5.52
C GLU A 169 -0.86 17.96 5.20
N PRO A 170 0.34 18.48 4.86
CA PRO A 170 1.54 17.66 4.77
C PRO A 170 1.93 17.13 6.17
N LEU A 171 2.67 16.03 6.19
CA LEU A 171 3.20 15.42 7.40
C LEU A 171 4.73 15.34 7.32
N GLY A 172 5.42 15.91 8.30
CA GLY A 172 6.85 15.72 8.47
C GLY A 172 7.15 14.29 8.92
N LEU A 173 8.08 13.63 8.24
CA LEU A 173 8.59 12.31 8.60
C LEU A 173 10.03 12.45 9.09
N THR A 174 10.28 11.95 10.30
CA THR A 174 11.63 11.73 10.83
C THR A 174 11.79 10.25 11.17
N ALA A 175 12.89 9.64 10.76
CA ALA A 175 13.20 8.25 11.09
C ALA A 175 14.66 8.09 11.49
N SER A 176 14.91 7.49 12.65
CA SER A 176 16.26 7.19 13.11
C SER A 176 16.84 5.99 12.36
N LEU A 177 18.01 6.20 11.76
CA LEU A 177 18.81 5.19 11.06
C LEU A 177 20.01 4.75 11.89
N ARG A 178 20.01 4.92 13.23
CA ARG A 178 21.14 4.52 14.09
C ARG A 178 21.54 3.05 13.97
N ALA A 179 20.58 2.17 13.67
CA ALA A 179 20.83 0.74 13.40
C ALA A 179 21.30 0.46 11.97
N LEU A 180 21.29 1.47 11.10
CA LEU A 180 21.59 1.45 9.68
C LEU A 180 22.51 2.64 9.32
N PRO A 181 23.69 2.79 9.97
CA PRO A 181 24.51 3.98 9.79
C PRO A 181 25.08 4.09 8.38
N GLY A 182 25.29 5.33 7.93
CA GLY A 182 25.94 5.63 6.65
C GLY A 182 25.07 5.41 5.41
N HIS A 183 23.75 5.40 5.56
CA HIS A 183 22.82 5.42 4.43
C HIS A 183 22.59 6.84 3.91
N GLU A 184 22.27 6.95 2.62
CA GLU A 184 21.84 8.19 1.98
C GLU A 184 20.59 7.96 1.14
N VAL A 185 19.84 9.05 0.90
CA VAL A 185 18.65 9.01 0.06
C VAL A 185 19.07 8.86 -1.41
N VAL A 186 18.55 7.84 -2.05
CA VAL A 186 18.68 7.61 -3.50
C VAL A 186 17.53 8.27 -4.25
N GLU A 187 16.31 8.15 -3.72
CA GLU A 187 15.10 8.59 -4.38
C GLU A 187 13.94 8.73 -3.38
N HIS A 188 13.08 9.73 -3.56
CA HIS A 188 11.78 9.81 -2.90
C HIS A 188 10.69 9.94 -3.96
N LEU A 189 9.90 8.88 -4.14
CA LEU A 189 8.73 8.86 -5.01
C LEU A 189 7.48 9.16 -4.20
N THR A 190 6.63 10.05 -4.71
CA THR A 190 5.32 10.36 -4.13
C THR A 190 4.22 10.23 -5.17
N LEU A 191 3.10 9.61 -4.79
CA LEU A 191 1.84 9.70 -5.51
C LEU A 191 0.87 10.49 -4.63
N ALA A 192 0.53 11.69 -5.08
CA ALA A 192 -0.40 12.62 -4.45
C ALA A 192 -0.95 13.57 -5.52
N GLU A 193 -2.21 13.96 -5.40
CA GLU A 193 -2.85 14.92 -6.30
C GLU A 193 -3.78 15.83 -5.52
N ALA A 194 -3.79 17.12 -5.85
CA ALA A 194 -4.65 18.11 -5.19
C ALA A 194 -6.13 17.85 -5.52
N ASP A 195 -6.43 17.53 -6.78
CA ASP A 195 -7.75 17.06 -7.18
C ASP A 195 -7.85 15.55 -6.93
N ARG A 196 -8.61 15.20 -5.89
CA ARG A 196 -8.79 13.82 -5.44
C ARG A 196 -9.69 13.00 -6.36
N SER A 197 -10.41 13.64 -7.28
CA SER A 197 -11.32 12.98 -8.21
C SER A 197 -10.62 12.47 -9.47
N LEU A 198 -9.33 12.82 -9.66
CA LEU A 198 -8.56 12.37 -10.81
C LEU A 198 -8.43 10.85 -10.84
N THR A 199 -8.84 10.26 -11.96
CA THR A 199 -8.64 8.86 -12.33
C THR A 199 -7.86 8.80 -13.64
N ASN A 200 -7.18 7.68 -13.90
CA ASN A 200 -6.58 7.41 -15.19
C ASN A 200 -7.57 6.63 -16.07
N THR A 201 -7.64 6.96 -17.36
CA THR A 201 -8.44 6.22 -18.36
C THR A 201 -7.56 5.81 -19.53
N VAL A 202 -8.05 5.05 -20.50
CA VAL A 202 -7.26 4.70 -21.69
C VAL A 202 -6.93 5.93 -22.54
N GLU A 203 -7.83 6.91 -22.59
CA GLU A 203 -7.65 8.17 -23.32
C GLU A 203 -6.68 9.12 -22.61
N GLN A 204 -6.64 9.06 -21.26
CA GLN A 204 -5.80 9.91 -20.43
C GLN A 204 -5.08 9.07 -19.35
N PRO A 205 -4.08 8.25 -19.72
CA PRO A 205 -3.52 7.22 -18.85
C PRO A 205 -2.55 7.75 -17.77
N ASP A 206 -2.07 8.97 -17.92
CA ASP A 206 -1.00 9.54 -17.06
C ASP A 206 -1.46 10.77 -16.24
N ARG A 207 -2.77 10.91 -15.99
CA ARG A 207 -3.33 12.02 -15.17
C ARG A 207 -2.83 11.98 -13.73
N VAL A 208 -2.73 10.78 -13.18
CA VAL A 208 -2.20 10.49 -11.85
C VAL A 208 -1.03 9.54 -12.01
N ARG A 209 0.16 10.00 -11.63
CA ARG A 209 1.38 9.19 -11.65
C ARG A 209 2.30 9.57 -10.49
N PRO A 210 3.13 8.63 -10.00
CA PRO A 210 4.18 8.96 -9.05
C PRO A 210 5.16 9.98 -9.64
N ARG A 211 5.67 10.86 -8.80
CA ARG A 211 6.69 11.84 -9.14
C ARG A 211 7.84 11.71 -8.15
N THR A 212 9.06 11.86 -8.63
CA THR A 212 10.22 12.05 -7.74
C THR A 212 10.10 13.44 -7.13
N VAL A 213 10.17 13.53 -5.80
CA VAL A 213 10.13 14.79 -5.07
C VAL A 213 11.46 15.04 -4.37
N PRO A 214 11.92 16.30 -4.29
CA PRO A 214 13.08 16.66 -3.48
C PRO A 214 12.72 16.71 -1.99
N GLY A 215 13.73 16.87 -1.13
CA GLY A 215 13.53 17.20 0.29
C GLY A 215 13.72 16.04 1.26
N ALA A 216 13.70 14.79 0.79
CA ALA A 216 14.18 13.67 1.61
C ALA A 216 15.70 13.74 1.76
N SER A 217 16.20 13.67 2.99
CA SER A 217 17.65 13.70 3.26
C SER A 217 18.02 12.86 4.48
N VAL A 218 19.27 12.39 4.52
CA VAL A 218 19.85 11.77 5.71
C VAL A 218 21.00 12.64 6.21
N VAL A 219 20.88 13.11 7.45
CA VAL A 219 21.91 13.87 8.17
C VAL A 219 22.08 13.22 9.54
N ASP A 220 23.31 12.93 9.96
CA ASP A 220 23.62 12.31 11.26
C ASP A 220 22.77 11.06 11.59
N ASP A 221 22.65 10.16 10.60
CA ASP A 221 21.83 8.94 10.67
C ASP A 221 20.35 9.21 11.02
N GLU A 222 19.82 10.37 10.62
CA GLU A 222 18.41 10.72 10.71
C GLU A 222 17.84 11.03 9.32
N LEU A 223 16.88 10.22 8.88
CA LEU A 223 16.10 10.49 7.69
C LEU A 223 15.04 11.55 8.01
N THR A 224 14.99 12.60 7.21
CA THR A 224 13.91 13.60 7.18
C THR A 224 13.25 13.62 5.82
N ALA A 225 11.93 13.78 5.77
CA ALA A 225 11.16 13.98 4.53
C ALA A 225 9.83 14.70 4.82
N GLU A 226 9.25 15.34 3.82
CA GLU A 226 7.88 15.86 3.87
C GLU A 226 6.95 14.97 3.04
N LEU A 227 5.85 14.53 3.64
CA LEU A 227 4.85 13.68 2.99
C LEU A 227 3.62 14.55 2.66
N PRO A 228 3.31 14.82 1.38
CA PRO A 228 2.13 15.62 1.02
C PRO A 228 0.84 15.10 1.62
N ALA A 229 -0.18 15.94 1.72
CA ALA A 229 -1.52 15.50 2.11
C ALA A 229 -2.00 14.35 1.21
N LEU A 230 -2.64 13.35 1.80
CA LEU A 230 -3.22 12.18 1.14
C LEU A 230 -2.27 11.56 0.12
N SER A 231 -1.17 11.02 0.61
CA SER A 231 -0.07 10.59 -0.24
C SER A 231 0.44 9.19 0.08
N TRP A 232 0.90 8.54 -0.98
CA TRP A 232 1.75 7.35 -0.93
C TRP A 232 3.19 7.75 -1.22
N ASN A 233 4.14 7.29 -0.40
CA ASN A 233 5.55 7.67 -0.48
C ASN A 233 6.45 6.43 -0.44
N VAL A 234 7.50 6.45 -1.27
CA VAL A 234 8.56 5.45 -1.32
C VAL A 234 9.90 6.18 -1.21
N ILE A 235 10.59 6.02 -0.09
CA ILE A 235 11.90 6.61 0.14
C ILE A 235 12.92 5.49 0.09
N ARG A 236 13.80 5.55 -0.91
CA ARG A 236 14.86 4.55 -1.11
C ARG A 236 16.16 5.09 -0.57
N LEU A 237 16.80 4.26 0.25
CA LEU A 237 18.08 4.53 0.88
C LEU A 237 19.09 3.49 0.42
N ARG A 238 20.34 3.90 0.34
CA ARG A 238 21.48 3.01 0.07
C ARG A 238 22.63 3.35 0.99
N ARG A 239 23.37 2.34 1.43
CA ARG A 239 24.63 2.56 2.14
C ARG A 239 25.66 3.25 1.25
N ARG A 240 26.24 4.35 1.73
CA ARG A 240 27.39 5.01 1.08
C ARG A 240 28.51 4.00 0.89
N ARG A 241 29.07 3.96 -0.31
CA ARG A 241 30.32 3.23 -0.54
C ARG A 241 31.46 4.04 0.10
N PRO A 242 32.41 3.37 0.77
CA PRO A 242 33.59 4.03 1.33
C PRO A 242 34.45 4.67 0.24
#